data_AF-A0A960Y2V1-F1
#
_entry.id   AF-A0A960Y2V1-F1
#
_cell.length_a   1.000
_cell.length_b   1.000
_cell.length_c   1.000
_cell.angle_alpha   90.00
_cell.angle_beta   90.00
_cell.angle_gamma   90.00
#
_symmetry.space_group_name_H-M   'P 1'
#
loop_
_entity.id
_entity.type
_entity.pdbx_description
1 polymer ?
#
loop_
_entity_poly.entity_id
_entity_poly.type
_entity_poly.pdbx_seq_one_letter_code
_entity_poly.pdbx_strand_id
1 'polypeptide(L)'
;MDLLAIVYSLFLSMILGSPFLYFLLHREEKQSGRNLIDLKNERRILMENLRDLKTDFETGKFSRDEFEVSSSEIIQQLERIDSELKELEISCPKCNALLKQESKFCPDCGQKLSP
;
A
#
# COMPACT_ATOMS: atom_id res chain seq x y z
N MET A 1 -23.43 34.15 39.02
CA MET A 1 -23.24 32.70 39.21
C MET A 1 -23.34 31.94 37.89
N ASP A 2 -24.13 32.44 36.93
CA ASP A 2 -24.38 31.75 35.65
C ASP A 2 -23.20 31.81 34.67
N LEU A 3 -22.43 32.89 34.66
CA LEU A 3 -21.22 33.02 33.82
C LEU A 3 -20.18 31.94 34.14
N LEU A 4 -19.98 31.62 35.43
CA LEU A 4 -19.04 30.59 35.86
C LEU A 4 -19.48 29.21 35.37
N ALA A 5 -20.79 28.92 35.45
CA ALA A 5 -21.37 27.67 34.98
C ALA A 5 -21.27 27.50 33.45
N ILE A 6 -21.45 28.59 32.69
CA ILE A 6 -21.28 28.61 31.23
C ILE A 6 -19.82 28.36 30.84
N VAL A 7 -18.86 28.98 31.54
CA VAL A 7 -17.43 28.77 31.26
C VAL A 7 -17.04 27.32 31.54
N TYR A 8 -17.54 26.73 32.63
CA TYR A 8 -17.23 25.35 33.00
C TYR A 8 -17.84 24.34 32.01
N SER A 9 -19.06 24.58 31.51
CA SER A 9 -19.70 23.69 30.55
C SER A 9 -19.00 23.69 29.18
N LEU A 10 -18.52 24.85 28.71
CA LEU A 10 -17.72 24.94 27.49
C LEU A 10 -16.39 24.20 27.62
N PHE A 11 -15.71 24.34 28.76
CA PHE A 11 -14.46 23.64 29.03
C PHE A 11 -14.66 22.12 29.09
N LEU A 12 -15.72 21.66 29.75
CA LEU A 12 -16.11 20.25 29.81
C LEU A 12 -16.43 19.68 28.42
N SER A 13 -17.15 20.45 27.58
CA SER A 13 -17.47 20.06 26.21
C SER A 13 -16.23 19.93 25.33
N MET A 14 -15.25 20.82 25.49
CA MET A 14 -13.96 20.72 24.78
C MET A 14 -13.14 19.51 25.23
N ILE A 15 -13.10 19.21 26.53
CA ILE A 15 -12.39 18.04 27.05
C ILE A 15 -13.03 16.74 26.57
N LEU A 16 -14.36 16.64 26.59
CA LEU A 16 -15.09 15.44 26.14
C LEU A 16 -15.11 15.31 24.60
N GLY A 17 -15.13 16.43 23.88
CA GLY A 17 -15.08 16.47 22.43
C GLY A 17 -13.67 16.28 21.85
N SER A 18 -12.62 16.65 22.59
CA SER A 18 -11.23 16.59 22.12
C SER A 18 -10.77 15.19 21.72
N PRO A 19 -11.07 14.10 22.45
CA PRO A 19 -10.75 12.73 22.01
C PRO A 19 -11.45 12.35 20.70
N PHE A 20 -12.69 12.81 20.50
CA PHE A 20 -13.48 12.53 19.31
C PHE A 20 -12.98 13.34 18.10
N LEU A 21 -12.67 14.63 18.29
CA LEU A 21 -12.03 15.49 17.28
C LEU A 21 -10.64 14.97 16.89
N TYR A 22 -9.84 14.56 17.89
CA TYR A 22 -8.54 13.94 17.65
C TYR A 22 -8.68 12.66 16.83
N PHE A 23 -9.63 11.79 17.19
CA PHE A 23 -9.90 10.56 16.45
C PHE A 23 -10.36 10.83 15.00
N LEU A 24 -11.18 11.86 14.77
CA LEU A 24 -11.63 12.24 13.43
C LEU A 24 -10.51 12.84 12.58
N LEU A 25 -9.65 13.68 13.14
CA LEU A 25 -8.49 14.23 12.44
C LEU A 25 -7.45 13.14 12.12
N HIS A 26 -7.24 12.19 13.03
CA HIS A 26 -6.26 11.12 12.85
C HIS A 26 -6.79 9.94 12.03
N ARG A 27 -8.08 9.94 11.67
CA ARG A 27 -8.69 8.92 10.80
C ARG A 27 -8.19 9.01 9.36
N GLU A 28 -7.78 10.19 8.89
CA GLU A 28 -7.22 10.37 7.54
C GLU A 28 -5.79 9.83 7.42
N GLU A 29 -4.96 9.95 8.47
CA GLU A 29 -3.54 9.58 8.41
C GLU A 29 -3.32 8.06 8.34
N LYS A 30 -4.24 7.26 8.92
CA LYS A 30 -4.18 5.79 8.85
C LYS A 30 -4.61 5.19 7.52
N GLN A 31 -5.29 5.93 6.65
CA GLN A 31 -5.70 5.43 5.32
C GLN A 31 -4.66 5.70 4.24
N SER A 32 -3.77 6.68 4.41
CA SER A 32 -2.89 7.15 3.33
C SER A 32 -1.61 6.32 3.15
N GLY A 33 -1.37 5.30 3.96
CA GLY A 33 -0.21 4.43 3.81
C GLY A 33 -0.63 2.98 3.72
N ARG A 34 -1.07 2.52 2.54
CA ARG A 34 -0.81 1.10 2.24
C ARG A 34 0.72 0.95 2.30
N ASN A 35 1.25 0.30 3.33
CA ASN A 35 2.70 0.25 3.53
C ASN A 35 3.31 -0.41 2.30
N LEU A 36 4.38 0.15 1.73
CA LEU A 36 5.12 -0.47 0.62
C LEU A 36 5.42 -1.96 0.87
N ILE A 37 5.64 -2.32 2.13
CA ILE A 37 5.87 -3.68 2.59
C ILE A 37 4.64 -4.57 2.34
N ASP A 38 3.44 -4.07 2.63
CA ASP A 38 2.17 -4.76 2.44
C ASP A 38 1.91 -5.01 0.94
N LEU A 39 2.10 -4.01 0.07
CA LEU A 39 1.98 -4.19 -1.39
C LEU A 39 3.00 -5.21 -1.93
N LYS A 40 4.25 -5.15 -1.48
CA LYS A 40 5.29 -6.11 -1.90
C LYS A 40 4.96 -7.54 -1.44
N ASN A 41 4.34 -7.69 -0.27
CA ASN A 41 3.89 -8.98 0.24
C ASN A 41 2.70 -9.51 -0.58
N GLU A 42 1.72 -8.66 -0.88
CA GLU A 42 0.54 -9.04 -1.68
C GLU A 42 0.94 -9.49 -3.09
N ARG A 43 1.83 -8.73 -3.75
CA ARG A 43 2.44 -9.14 -5.03
C ARG A 43 3.10 -10.51 -4.97
N ARG A 44 3.82 -10.80 -3.87
CA ARG A 44 4.48 -12.11 -3.67
C ARG A 44 3.44 -13.23 -3.60
N ILE A 45 2.35 -13.02 -2.87
CA ILE A 45 1.27 -14.00 -2.72
C ILE A 45 0.61 -14.29 -4.07
N LEU A 46 0.28 -13.26 -4.87
CA LEU A 46 -0.30 -13.46 -6.20
C LEU A 46 0.61 -14.25 -7.13
N MET A 47 1.93 -13.98 -7.07
CA MET A 47 2.92 -14.75 -7.83
C MET A 47 2.99 -16.22 -7.40
N GLU A 48 2.86 -16.49 -6.11
CA GLU A 48 2.76 -17.85 -5.58
C GLU A 48 1.48 -18.55 -6.03
N ASN A 49 0.34 -17.87 -5.95
CA ASN A 49 -0.94 -18.39 -6.43
C ASN A 49 -0.88 -18.73 -7.93
N LEU A 50 -0.24 -17.90 -8.77
CA LEU A 50 -0.05 -18.20 -10.19
C LEU A 50 0.80 -19.46 -10.41
N ARG A 51 1.85 -19.65 -9.62
CA ARG A 51 2.72 -20.82 -9.69
C ARG A 51 1.97 -22.10 -9.31
N ASP A 52 1.19 -22.02 -8.24
CA ASP A 52 0.42 -23.17 -7.75
C ASP A 52 -0.71 -23.52 -8.73
N LEU A 53 -1.40 -22.51 -9.28
CA LEU A 53 -2.39 -22.69 -10.34
C LEU A 53 -1.81 -23.37 -11.58
N LYS A 54 -0.60 -22.98 -12.00
CA LYS A 54 0.12 -23.63 -13.11
C LYS A 54 0.42 -25.10 -12.81
N THR A 55 0.80 -25.41 -11.57
CA THR A 55 1.07 -26.79 -11.14
C THR A 55 -0.21 -27.63 -11.16
N ASP A 56 -1.33 -27.08 -10.69
CA ASP A 56 -2.64 -27.74 -10.74
C ASP A 56 -3.09 -28.02 -12.19
N PHE A 57 -2.82 -27.10 -13.12
CA PHE A 57 -3.08 -27.33 -14.55
C PHE A 57 -2.19 -28.44 -15.13
N GLU A 58 -0.88 -28.42 -14.85
CA GLU A 58 0.05 -29.44 -15.33
C GLU A 58 -0.25 -30.85 -14.78
N THR A 59 -0.76 -30.93 -13.55
CA THR A 59 -1.20 -32.18 -12.93
C THR A 59 -2.59 -32.63 -13.38
N GLY A 60 -3.28 -31.85 -14.22
CA GLY A 60 -4.60 -32.17 -14.76
C GLY A 60 -5.76 -31.96 -13.78
N LYS A 61 -5.55 -31.21 -12.70
CA LYS A 61 -6.59 -30.85 -11.72
C LYS A 61 -7.54 -29.77 -12.25
N PHE A 62 -7.07 -28.93 -13.17
CA PHE A 62 -7.87 -27.94 -13.89
C PHE A 62 -7.89 -28.21 -15.39
N SER A 63 -9.03 -27.91 -16.02
CA SER A 63 -9.14 -27.80 -17.47
C SER A 63 -8.47 -26.52 -17.98
N ARG A 64 -8.25 -26.43 -19.30
CA ARG A 64 -7.66 -25.24 -19.93
C ARG A 64 -8.53 -23.99 -19.73
N ASP A 65 -9.83 -24.14 -19.86
CA ASP A 65 -10.77 -23.01 -19.76
C ASP A 65 -10.81 -22.46 -18.32
N GLU A 66 -10.81 -23.35 -17.32
CA GLU A 66 -10.72 -22.96 -15.90
C GLU A 66 -9.38 -22.28 -15.57
N PHE A 67 -8.28 -22.80 -16.12
CA PHE A 67 -6.97 -22.20 -15.97
C PHE A 67 -6.90 -20.79 -16.57
N GLU A 68 -7.46 -20.57 -17.76
CA GLU A 68 -7.47 -19.27 -18.42
C GLU A 68 -8.25 -18.23 -17.61
N VAL A 69 -9.45 -18.59 -17.12
CA VAL A 69 -10.25 -17.72 -16.27
C VAL A 69 -9.50 -17.38 -14.98
N SER A 70 -9.01 -18.38 -14.24
CA SER A 70 -8.35 -18.16 -12.95
C SER A 70 -7.02 -17.41 -13.07
N SER A 71 -6.22 -17.70 -14.10
CA SER A 71 -4.95 -17.00 -14.32
C SER A 71 -5.15 -15.54 -14.73
N SER A 72 -6.16 -15.26 -15.57
CA SER A 72 -6.47 -13.89 -16.00
C SER A 72 -6.88 -12.98 -14.83
N GLU A 73 -7.65 -13.50 -13.86
CA GLU A 73 -8.04 -12.76 -12.66
C GLU A 73 -6.81 -12.41 -11.79
N ILE A 74 -5.93 -13.38 -11.55
CA ILE A 74 -4.73 -13.15 -10.74
C ILE A 74 -3.76 -12.19 -11.45
N ILE A 75 -3.61 -12.30 -12.77
CA ILE A 75 -2.81 -11.36 -13.58
C ILE A 75 -3.38 -9.94 -13.47
N GLN A 76 -4.71 -9.79 -13.54
CA GLN A 76 -5.35 -8.49 -13.40
C GLN A 76 -5.11 -7.87 -12.02
N GLN A 77 -5.15 -8.67 -10.95
CA GLN A 77 -4.79 -8.20 -9.61
C GLN A 77 -3.32 -7.79 -9.52
N LEU A 78 -2.43 -8.57 -10.14
CA LEU A 78 -1.00 -8.30 -10.18
C LEU A 78 -0.69 -6.99 -10.91
N GLU A 79 -1.30 -6.73 -12.06
CA GLU A 79 -1.11 -5.49 -12.83
C GLU A 79 -1.48 -4.25 -12.01
N ARG A 80 -2.56 -4.33 -11.22
CA ARG A 80 -2.96 -3.24 -10.31
C ARG A 80 -1.87 -2.99 -9.27
N ILE A 81 -1.39 -4.03 -8.59
CA ILE A 81 -0.35 -3.89 -7.56
C ILE A 81 0.97 -3.39 -8.16
N ASP A 82 1.37 -3.92 -9.33
CA ASP A 82 2.58 -3.48 -10.02
C ASP A 82 2.48 -2.00 -10.43
N SER A 83 1.30 -1.52 -10.81
CA SER A 83 1.08 -0.10 -11.09
C SER A 83 1.24 0.78 -9.85
N GLU A 84 0.71 0.35 -8.70
CA GLU A 84 0.85 1.07 -7.42
C GLU A 84 2.29 1.07 -6.91
N LEU A 85 3.01 -0.05 -7.05
CA LEU A 85 4.43 -0.12 -6.70
C LEU A 85 5.28 0.79 -7.59
N LYS A 86 4.94 0.90 -8.88
CA LYS A 86 5.64 1.76 -9.82
C LYS A 86 5.54 3.24 -9.46
N GLU A 87 4.43 3.68 -8.88
CA GLU A 87 4.28 5.05 -8.39
C GLU A 87 5.21 5.37 -7.21
N LEU A 88 5.69 4.34 -6.50
CA LEU A 88 6.58 4.45 -5.34
C LEU A 88 8.07 4.26 -5.70
N GLU A 89 8.36 3.93 -6.96
CA GLU A 89 9.70 3.67 -7.46
C GLU A 89 10.17 4.76 -8.44
N ILE A 90 11.47 5.09 -8.41
CA ILE A 90 12.12 6.05 -9.31
C ILE A 90 13.22 5.33 -10.10
N SER A 91 13.45 5.77 -11.34
CA SER A 91 14.55 5.25 -12.15
C SER A 91 15.82 6.07 -11.92
N CYS A 92 16.95 5.41 -11.71
CA CYS A 92 18.24 6.07 -11.61
C CYS A 92 18.63 6.68 -12.97
N PRO A 93 18.97 7.99 -13.06
CA PRO A 93 19.31 8.63 -14.33
C PRO A 93 20.63 8.15 -14.95
N LYS A 94 21.47 7.44 -14.20
CA LYS A 94 22.80 6.97 -14.66
C LYS A 94 22.78 5.53 -15.17
N CYS A 95 22.08 4.63 -14.48
CA CYS A 95 22.07 3.20 -14.80
C CYS A 95 20.67 2.61 -15.06
N ASN A 96 19.62 3.42 -14.95
CA ASN A 96 18.21 3.02 -15.08
C ASN A 96 17.75 1.93 -14.08
N ALA A 97 18.46 1.73 -12.97
CA ALA A 97 18.00 0.88 -11.89
C ALA A 97 16.72 1.45 -11.26
N LEU A 98 15.76 0.57 -10.93
CA LEU A 98 14.55 0.91 -10.19
C LEU A 98 14.86 1.01 -8.70
N LEU A 99 14.57 2.17 -8.11
CA LEU A 99 14.93 2.53 -6.74
C LEU A 99 13.67 2.97 -5.99
N LYS A 100 13.68 2.89 -4.66
CA LYS A 100 12.61 3.48 -3.85
C LYS A 100 12.69 5.01 -3.92
N GLN A 101 11.56 5.71 -3.93
CA GLN A 101 11.50 7.19 -3.92
C GLN A 101 12.39 7.84 -2.84
N GLU A 102 12.53 7.22 -1.68
CA GLU A 102 13.31 7.78 -0.55
C GLU A 102 14.83 7.51 -0.63
N SER A 103 15.31 6.90 -1.72
CA SER A 103 16.72 6.50 -1.85
C SER A 103 17.61 7.73 -2.09
N LYS A 104 18.53 8.02 -1.16
CA LYS A 104 19.52 9.12 -1.30
C LYS A 104 20.65 8.80 -2.29
N PHE A 105 20.91 7.52 -2.51
CA PHE A 105 21.97 7.02 -3.39
C PHE A 105 21.49 5.77 -4.11
N CYS A 106 21.97 5.55 -5.32
CA CYS A 106 21.73 4.32 -6.07
C CYS A 106 22.67 3.21 -5.55
N PRO A 107 22.16 2.06 -5.07
CA PRO A 107 22.98 0.94 -4.60
C PRO A 107 23.75 0.25 -5.72
N ASP A 108 23.28 0.35 -6.97
CA ASP A 108 23.89 -0.37 -8.10
C ASP A 108 25.05 0.41 -8.73
N CYS A 109 24.95 1.74 -8.82
CA CYS A 109 25.95 2.58 -9.51
C CYS A 109 26.62 3.65 -8.65
N GLY A 110 26.21 3.79 -7.39
CA GLY A 110 26.77 4.76 -6.43
C GLY A 110 26.39 6.22 -6.70
N GLN A 111 25.54 6.51 -7.70
CA GLN A 111 25.11 7.87 -8.00
C GLN A 111 24.31 8.45 -6.84
N LYS A 112 24.65 9.68 -6.43
CA LYS A 112 23.84 10.45 -5.48
C LYS A 112 22.56 10.93 -6.17
N LEU A 113 21.43 10.61 -5.56
CA LEU A 113 20.11 11.04 -6.00
C LEU A 113 19.77 12.28 -5.19
N SER A 114 19.67 13.42 -5.85
CA SER A 114 19.10 14.61 -5.22
C SER A 114 17.58 14.45 -5.21
N PRO A 115 16.91 14.61 -4.06
CA PRO A 115 15.45 14.73 -4.05
C PRO A 115 14.98 15.93 -4.88
#